data_AF-A0A7J6UMZ7-F1
#
_entry.id   AF-A0A7J6UMZ7-F1
#
_cell.length_a   1.000
_cell.length_b   1.000
_cell.length_c   1.000
_cell.angle_alpha   90.00
_cell.angle_beta   90.00
_cell.angle_gamma   90.00
#
_symmetry.space_group_name_H-M   'P 1'
#
loop_
_entity.id
_entity.type
_entity.pdbx_description
1 polymer ?
#
loop_
_entity_poly.entity_id
_entity_poly.type
_entity_poly.pdbx_seq_one_letter_code
_entity_poly.pdbx_strand_id
1 'polypeptide(L)'
;VWCKERNKDYRQGMSDIATVLLYGLVGDESGNCIGPQGPADGEADAFMLYDAIMSGKIRHSDMFYSEPSGANSIPSPAAPSSQASKSKILERCEYVFDQLLPEADEELSNHLHNSAKVAPSLFLMRWMRLLFAREMHVVEVLRLWDMIFADAYLHWTATGEMSLPLVNYMAVSMILQVRGTLMSGDNTACLQRLMRYPPVDHVEPLVGRALRLRDGEKALRPRIVSEAGGGGADSSVREVNEKKKAVEASE
;
A
#
# COMPACT_ATOMS: atom_id res chain seq x y z
N VAL A 1 -13.62 -19.21 -8.43
CA VAL A 1 -12.59 -20.27 -8.37
C VAL A 1 -11.79 -20.21 -7.06
N TRP A 2 -11.08 -19.11 -6.80
CA TRP A 2 -10.16 -18.97 -5.66
C TRP A 2 -10.72 -19.39 -4.28
N CYS A 3 -11.92 -18.92 -3.93
CA CYS A 3 -12.59 -19.24 -2.65
C CYS A 3 -12.79 -20.75 -2.46
N LYS A 4 -13.25 -21.42 -3.51
CA LYS A 4 -13.54 -22.86 -3.50
C LYS A 4 -12.27 -23.68 -3.27
N GLU A 5 -11.18 -23.33 -3.96
CA GLU A 5 -9.89 -24.03 -3.82
C GLU A 5 -9.27 -23.93 -2.42
N ARG A 6 -9.57 -22.84 -1.70
CA ARG A 6 -9.03 -22.56 -0.36
C ARG A 6 -10.00 -22.85 0.77
N ASN A 7 -11.17 -23.42 0.47
CA ASN A 7 -12.24 -23.65 1.43
C ASN A 7 -12.58 -22.38 2.25
N LYS A 8 -12.66 -21.23 1.58
CA LYS A 8 -13.04 -19.94 2.17
C LYS A 8 -14.33 -19.44 1.54
N ASP A 9 -15.18 -18.80 2.34
CA ASP A 9 -16.37 -18.11 1.83
C ASP A 9 -16.00 -16.82 1.11
N TYR A 10 -16.77 -16.44 0.10
CA TYR A 10 -16.65 -15.14 -0.52
C TYR A 10 -16.94 -14.02 0.50
N ARG A 11 -16.11 -12.98 0.50
CA ARG A 11 -16.33 -11.75 1.26
C ARG A 11 -16.50 -10.58 0.31
N GLN A 12 -17.49 -9.74 0.58
CA GLN A 12 -17.70 -8.50 -0.16
C GLN A 12 -16.41 -7.69 -0.21
N GLY A 13 -16.04 -7.20 -1.41
CA GLY A 13 -14.79 -6.49 -1.65
C GLY A 13 -13.71 -7.32 -2.35
N MET A 14 -13.78 -8.66 -2.24
CA MET A 14 -12.82 -9.53 -2.92
C MET A 14 -12.94 -9.42 -4.44
N SER A 15 -14.16 -9.25 -4.95
CA SER A 15 -14.41 -9.04 -6.38
C SER A 15 -13.78 -7.74 -6.89
N ASP A 16 -13.73 -6.69 -6.08
CA ASP A 16 -13.16 -5.40 -6.47
C ASP A 16 -11.66 -5.56 -6.79
N ILE A 17 -10.93 -6.31 -5.96
CA ILE A 17 -9.51 -6.63 -6.21
C ILE A 17 -9.34 -7.38 -7.53
N ALA A 18 -10.15 -8.43 -7.75
CA ALA A 18 -10.10 -9.21 -8.99
C ALA A 18 -10.43 -8.37 -10.23
N THR A 19 -11.37 -7.42 -10.09
CA THR A 19 -11.82 -6.56 -11.19
C THR A 19 -10.72 -5.60 -11.63
N VAL A 20 -9.99 -5.00 -10.69
CA VAL A 20 -8.85 -4.11 -11.00
C VAL A 20 -7.76 -4.88 -11.76
N LEU A 21 -7.42 -6.10 -11.34
CA LEU A 21 -6.43 -6.94 -12.02
C LEU A 21 -6.88 -7.31 -13.44
N LEU A 22 -8.13 -7.77 -13.57
CA LEU A 22 -8.68 -8.15 -14.87
C LEU A 22 -8.69 -6.95 -15.82
N TYR A 23 -9.10 -5.78 -15.33
CA TYR A 23 -9.06 -4.53 -16.10
C TYR A 23 -7.63 -4.16 -16.51
N GLY A 24 -6.65 -4.25 -15.61
CA GLY A 24 -5.25 -3.96 -15.96
C GLY A 24 -4.69 -4.86 -17.07
N LEU A 25 -5.05 -6.15 -17.06
CA LEU A 25 -4.53 -7.13 -18.02
C LEU A 25 -5.30 -7.15 -19.34
N VAL A 26 -6.63 -7.12 -19.28
CA VAL A 26 -7.51 -7.27 -20.46
C VAL A 26 -7.87 -5.92 -21.06
N GLY A 27 -7.89 -4.86 -20.27
CA GLY A 27 -8.29 -3.52 -20.68
C GLY A 27 -9.80 -3.33 -20.80
N ASP A 28 -10.18 -2.21 -21.41
CA ASP A 28 -11.56 -1.93 -21.81
C ASP A 28 -11.83 -2.29 -23.28
N GLU A 29 -13.08 -2.12 -23.72
CA GLU A 29 -13.49 -2.33 -25.11
C GLU A 29 -12.75 -1.42 -26.12
N SER A 30 -12.06 -0.38 -25.64
CA SER A 30 -11.24 0.51 -26.46
C SER A 30 -9.80 0.01 -26.62
N GLY A 31 -9.44 -1.13 -26.03
CA GLY A 31 -8.11 -1.73 -26.13
C GLY A 31 -7.07 -1.09 -25.22
N ASN A 32 -7.49 -0.36 -24.17
CA ASN A 32 -6.58 0.18 -23.17
C ASN A 32 -6.14 -0.93 -22.19
N CYS A 33 -5.25 -1.82 -22.62
CA CYS A 33 -4.67 -2.87 -21.78
C CYS A 33 -3.18 -2.65 -21.51
N ILE A 34 -2.69 -3.12 -20.35
CA ILE A 34 -1.26 -3.11 -20.01
C ILE A 34 -0.56 -4.35 -20.59
N GLY A 35 -1.28 -5.43 -20.85
CA GLY A 35 -0.73 -6.72 -21.27
C GLY A 35 -0.47 -6.83 -22.79
N PRO A 36 0.71 -7.32 -23.23
CA PRO A 36 1.04 -7.49 -24.64
C PRO A 36 0.31 -8.65 -25.35
N GLN A 37 -0.40 -9.52 -24.62
CA GLN A 37 -0.94 -10.79 -25.14
C GLN A 37 -2.44 -10.78 -25.48
N GLY A 38 -3.13 -9.64 -25.31
CA GLY A 38 -4.57 -9.58 -25.58
C GLY A 38 -5.42 -10.49 -24.65
N PRO A 39 -6.73 -10.65 -24.94
CA PRO A 39 -7.70 -11.23 -24.02
C PRO A 39 -7.59 -12.76 -23.81
N ALA A 40 -6.73 -13.46 -24.56
CA ALA A 40 -6.72 -14.94 -24.60
C ALA A 40 -6.34 -15.59 -23.26
N ASP A 41 -5.34 -15.04 -22.56
CA ASP A 41 -4.84 -15.58 -21.28
C ASP A 41 -5.14 -14.66 -20.07
N GLY A 42 -5.83 -13.54 -20.30
CA GLY A 42 -6.00 -12.49 -19.28
C GLY A 42 -6.75 -12.94 -18.03
N GLU A 43 -7.70 -13.88 -18.13
CA GLU A 43 -8.37 -14.45 -16.95
C GLU A 43 -7.43 -15.32 -16.11
N ALA A 44 -6.59 -16.13 -16.76
CA ALA A 44 -5.63 -16.99 -16.08
C ALA A 44 -4.53 -16.15 -15.39
N ASP A 45 -4.01 -15.14 -16.07
CA ASP A 45 -3.04 -14.20 -15.51
C ASP A 45 -3.64 -13.39 -14.34
N ALA A 46 -4.89 -12.91 -14.49
CA ALA A 46 -5.60 -12.23 -13.42
C ALA A 46 -5.76 -13.15 -12.20
N PHE A 47 -6.07 -14.43 -12.41
CA PHE A 47 -6.17 -15.40 -11.34
C PHE A 47 -4.83 -15.61 -10.62
N MET A 48 -3.72 -15.74 -11.36
CA MET A 48 -2.39 -15.89 -10.77
C MET A 48 -1.98 -14.67 -9.94
N LEU A 49 -2.19 -13.46 -10.47
CA LEU A 49 -1.90 -12.22 -9.74
C LEU A 49 -2.80 -12.05 -8.52
N TYR A 50 -4.09 -12.36 -8.66
CA TYR A 50 -5.06 -12.34 -7.57
C TYR A 50 -4.62 -13.29 -6.46
N ASP A 51 -4.16 -14.48 -6.83
CA ASP A 51 -3.68 -15.44 -5.86
C ASP A 51 -2.40 -15.00 -5.16
N ALA A 52 -1.44 -14.43 -5.90
CA ALA A 52 -0.21 -13.87 -5.34
C ALA A 52 -0.48 -12.78 -4.31
N ILE A 53 -1.50 -11.93 -4.55
CA ILE A 53 -1.93 -10.89 -3.60
C ILE A 53 -2.64 -11.51 -2.38
N MET A 54 -3.61 -12.38 -2.63
CA MET A 54 -4.52 -12.85 -1.57
C MET A 54 -3.91 -13.93 -0.67
N SER A 55 -3.16 -14.87 -1.25
CA SER A 55 -2.56 -16.02 -0.54
C SER A 55 -1.05 -16.13 -0.67
N GLY A 56 -0.41 -15.41 -1.60
CA GLY A 56 1.04 -15.37 -1.71
C GLY A 56 1.70 -14.70 -0.52
N LYS A 57 2.94 -14.23 -0.68
CA LYS A 57 3.72 -13.63 0.43
C LYS A 57 3.03 -12.42 1.06
N ILE A 58 2.20 -11.69 0.31
CA ILE A 58 1.43 -10.54 0.78
C ILE A 58 0.33 -10.96 1.76
N ARG A 59 -0.30 -12.13 1.55
CA ARG A 59 -1.42 -12.65 2.34
C ARG A 59 -2.54 -11.64 2.59
N HIS A 60 -2.93 -10.87 1.58
CA HIS A 60 -3.94 -9.81 1.72
C HIS A 60 -5.33 -10.36 2.11
N SER A 61 -5.57 -11.67 1.93
CA SER A 61 -6.81 -12.30 2.40
C SER A 61 -7.04 -12.14 3.91
N ASP A 62 -5.98 -11.98 4.71
CA ASP A 62 -6.08 -11.74 6.15
C ASP A 62 -6.83 -10.42 6.50
N MET A 63 -6.97 -9.51 5.53
CA MET A 63 -7.75 -8.28 5.70
C MET A 63 -9.28 -8.50 5.58
N PHE A 64 -9.70 -9.66 5.05
CA PHE A 64 -11.09 -10.05 4.82
C PHE A 64 -11.62 -11.07 5.83
N TYR A 65 -10.72 -11.87 6.41
CA TYR A 65 -11.06 -12.93 7.35
C TYR A 65 -10.45 -12.62 8.71
N SER A 66 -11.24 -12.76 9.77
CA SER A 66 -10.69 -12.89 11.12
C SER A 66 -10.30 -14.35 11.30
N GLU A 67 -9.03 -14.61 11.63
CA GLU A 67 -8.61 -15.95 12.04
C GLU A 67 -9.42 -16.36 13.28
N PRO A 68 -10.08 -17.52 13.27
CA PRO A 68 -10.62 -18.06 14.51
C PRO A 68 -9.43 -18.33 15.44
N SER A 69 -9.43 -17.75 16.64
CA SER A 69 -8.45 -18.08 17.68
C SER A 69 -8.42 -19.60 17.86
N GLY A 70 -7.40 -20.25 17.32
CA GLY A 70 -7.04 -21.66 17.53
C GLY A 70 -8.20 -22.66 17.56
N ALA A 71 -8.55 -23.25 16.42
CA ALA A 71 -9.31 -24.50 16.35
C ALA A 71 -8.53 -25.73 16.90
N ASN A 72 -7.65 -25.55 17.89
CA ASN A 72 -6.90 -26.62 18.56
C ASN A 72 -6.54 -26.34 20.03
N SER A 73 -7.09 -25.30 20.67
CA SER A 73 -6.97 -25.19 22.14
C SER A 73 -8.12 -25.96 22.79
N ILE A 74 -7.79 -27.10 23.39
CA ILE A 74 -8.64 -27.78 24.38
C ILE A 74 -9.14 -26.71 25.36
N PRO A 75 -10.46 -26.56 25.58
CA PRO A 75 -10.97 -25.55 26.49
C PRO A 75 -10.51 -25.90 27.91
N SER A 76 -9.55 -25.13 28.43
CA SER A 76 -9.17 -25.17 29.85
C SER A 76 -10.22 -24.38 30.64
N PRO A 77 -10.89 -24.98 31.64
CA PRO A 77 -12.06 -24.38 32.30
C PRO A 77 -11.73 -23.32 33.37
N ALA A 78 -10.53 -22.70 33.35
CA ALA A 78 -10.03 -21.91 34.48
C ALA A 78 -9.44 -20.52 34.14
N ALA A 79 -9.75 -19.92 32.98
CA ALA A 79 -9.31 -18.56 32.67
C ALA A 79 -10.49 -17.65 32.33
N PRO A 80 -10.53 -16.39 32.83
CA PRO A 80 -11.58 -15.45 32.48
C PRO A 80 -11.59 -15.24 30.96
N SER A 81 -12.77 -15.40 30.38
CA SER A 81 -13.05 -15.23 28.96
C SER A 81 -12.71 -13.83 28.45
N SER A 82 -12.37 -13.77 27.16
CA SER A 82 -12.48 -12.62 26.23
C SER A 82 -11.25 -11.74 26.01
N GLN A 83 -10.24 -12.29 25.33
CA GLN A 83 -9.64 -11.54 24.22
C GLN A 83 -10.01 -12.28 22.94
N ALA A 84 -11.15 -11.90 22.35
CA ALA A 84 -11.38 -12.22 20.95
C ALA A 84 -10.20 -11.64 20.16
N SER A 85 -9.53 -12.45 19.34
CA SER A 85 -8.47 -11.96 18.46
C SER A 85 -9.06 -10.81 17.63
N LYS A 86 -8.47 -9.63 17.76
CA LYS A 86 -8.92 -8.48 16.99
C LYS A 86 -8.64 -8.75 15.52
N SER A 87 -9.56 -8.36 14.64
CA SER A 87 -9.35 -8.56 13.21
C SER A 87 -8.12 -7.79 12.74
N LYS A 88 -7.21 -8.41 11.96
CA LYS A 88 -5.96 -7.75 11.52
C LYS A 88 -6.19 -6.42 10.81
N ILE A 89 -7.29 -6.30 10.07
CA ILE A 89 -7.66 -5.03 9.42
C ILE A 89 -8.02 -3.94 10.43
N LEU A 90 -8.65 -4.29 11.56
CA LEU A 90 -8.99 -3.33 12.61
C LEU A 90 -7.73 -2.86 13.33
N GLU A 91 -6.82 -3.78 13.67
CA GLU A 91 -5.51 -3.44 14.23
C GLU A 91 -4.74 -2.49 13.31
N ARG A 92 -4.79 -2.76 12.00
CA ARG A 92 -4.17 -1.90 10.99
C ARG A 92 -4.83 -0.52 10.90
N CYS A 93 -6.16 -0.43 11.03
CA CYS A 93 -6.87 0.86 11.06
C CYS A 93 -6.44 1.69 12.25
N GLU A 94 -6.34 1.07 13.42
CA GLU A 94 -5.90 1.74 14.66
C GLU A 94 -4.44 2.13 14.58
N TYR A 95 -3.57 1.28 14.05
CA TYR A 95 -2.17 1.66 13.82
C TYR A 95 -2.06 2.93 12.95
N VAL A 96 -2.80 2.99 11.84
CA VAL A 96 -2.79 4.18 10.96
C VAL A 96 -3.33 5.41 11.69
N PHE A 97 -4.43 5.27 12.41
CA PHE A 97 -5.15 6.41 12.99
C PHE A 97 -4.55 6.89 14.31
N ASP A 98 -4.13 5.96 15.17
CA ASP A 98 -3.69 6.24 16.54
C ASP A 98 -2.17 6.44 16.63
N GLN A 99 -1.38 5.95 15.65
CA GLN A 99 0.08 6.06 15.65
C GLN A 99 0.58 6.96 14.51
N LEU A 100 0.25 6.65 13.26
CA LEU A 100 0.84 7.38 12.12
C LEU A 100 0.25 8.77 11.91
N LEU A 101 -1.06 8.94 12.13
CA LEU A 101 -1.70 10.24 11.97
C LEU A 101 -1.18 11.30 12.95
N PRO A 102 -1.05 11.06 14.28
CA PRO A 102 -0.50 12.07 15.18
C PRO A 102 0.96 12.41 14.91
N GLU A 103 1.77 11.46 14.42
CA GLU A 103 3.14 11.75 13.95
C GLU A 103 3.15 12.72 12.75
N ALA A 104 2.14 12.64 11.90
CA ALA A 104 2.02 13.47 10.71
C ALA A 104 1.37 14.83 10.98
N ASP A 105 0.34 14.88 11.83
CA ASP A 105 -0.44 16.08 12.16
C ASP A 105 -1.18 15.89 13.50
N GLU A 106 -0.53 16.29 14.59
CA GLU A 106 -1.06 16.16 15.95
C GLU A 106 -2.38 16.94 16.15
N GLU A 107 -2.51 18.13 15.57
CA GLU A 107 -3.70 18.97 15.70
C GLU A 107 -4.92 18.29 15.07
N LEU A 108 -4.77 17.81 13.82
CA LEU A 108 -5.83 17.07 13.13
C LEU A 108 -6.17 15.77 13.87
N SER A 109 -5.16 15.04 14.33
CA SER A 109 -5.36 13.81 15.10
C SER A 109 -6.20 14.09 16.35
N ASN A 110 -5.82 15.10 17.14
CA ASN A 110 -6.55 15.48 18.36
C ASN A 110 -8.00 15.87 18.06
N HIS A 111 -8.24 16.63 16.99
CA HIS A 111 -9.61 16.97 16.57
C HIS A 111 -10.42 15.72 16.23
N LEU A 112 -9.87 14.83 15.40
CA LEU A 112 -10.59 13.63 14.96
C LEU A 112 -10.87 12.65 16.11
N HIS A 113 -9.94 12.50 17.07
CA HIS A 113 -10.12 11.63 18.24
C HIS A 113 -11.06 12.22 19.29
N ASN A 114 -10.80 13.46 19.71
CA ASN A 114 -11.40 14.00 20.94
C ASN A 114 -12.65 14.84 20.66
N SER A 115 -12.56 15.73 19.66
CA SER A 115 -13.63 16.66 19.33
C SER A 115 -14.69 15.98 18.47
N ALA A 116 -14.27 15.44 17.33
CA ALA A 116 -15.15 14.79 16.37
C ALA A 116 -15.43 13.31 16.70
N LYS A 117 -14.58 12.63 17.49
CA LYS A 117 -14.76 11.21 17.89
C LYS A 117 -15.04 10.28 16.71
N VAL A 118 -14.26 10.44 15.64
CA VAL A 118 -14.37 9.63 14.42
C VAL A 118 -13.87 8.23 14.69
N ALA A 119 -14.69 7.22 14.39
CA ALA A 119 -14.25 5.82 14.45
C ALA A 119 -13.49 5.45 13.16
N PRO A 120 -12.18 5.14 13.22
CA PRO A 120 -11.36 4.93 12.02
C PRO A 120 -11.83 3.78 11.14
N SER A 121 -12.31 2.70 11.76
CA SER A 121 -12.78 1.50 11.07
C SER A 121 -13.95 1.74 10.12
N LEU A 122 -14.71 2.83 10.30
CA LEU A 122 -15.84 3.16 9.42
C LEU A 122 -15.38 3.46 7.98
N PHE A 123 -14.22 4.10 7.80
CA PHE A 123 -13.71 4.48 6.47
C PHE A 123 -12.41 3.73 6.11
N LEU A 124 -11.44 3.64 7.03
CA LEU A 124 -10.13 3.05 6.76
C LEU A 124 -10.20 1.57 6.41
N MET A 125 -11.13 0.83 7.02
CA MET A 125 -11.29 -0.60 6.74
C MET A 125 -11.52 -0.84 5.26
N ARG A 126 -12.42 -0.06 4.63
CA ARG A 126 -12.72 -0.17 3.21
C ARG A 126 -11.51 0.24 2.37
N TRP A 127 -10.90 1.38 2.68
CA TRP A 127 -9.75 1.89 1.93
C TRP A 127 -8.62 0.87 1.86
N MET A 128 -8.21 0.32 2.99
CA MET A 128 -7.08 -0.61 3.04
C MET A 128 -7.44 -2.00 2.54
N ARG A 129 -8.64 -2.52 2.85
CA ARG A 129 -9.09 -3.84 2.37
C ARG A 129 -9.16 -3.88 0.84
N LEU A 130 -9.59 -2.78 0.22
CA LEU A 130 -9.75 -2.69 -1.23
C LEU A 130 -8.55 -2.04 -1.92
N LEU A 131 -7.45 -1.79 -1.19
CA LEU A 131 -6.26 -1.11 -1.72
C LEU A 131 -6.64 0.16 -2.52
N PHE A 132 -7.55 0.95 -1.95
CA PHE A 132 -8.06 2.22 -2.49
C PHE A 132 -8.85 2.14 -3.80
N ALA A 133 -9.19 0.93 -4.28
CA ALA A 133 -9.89 0.72 -5.56
C ALA A 133 -11.24 1.44 -5.70
N ARG A 134 -11.85 1.87 -4.59
CA ARG A 134 -13.14 2.59 -4.58
C ARG A 134 -13.04 4.10 -4.36
N GLU A 135 -11.85 4.62 -4.14
CA GLU A 135 -11.63 6.05 -3.89
C GLU A 135 -11.07 6.80 -5.11
N MET A 136 -10.66 6.06 -6.14
CA MET A 136 -10.00 6.61 -7.33
C MET A 136 -10.53 5.94 -8.59
N HIS A 137 -10.33 6.60 -9.74
CA HIS A 137 -10.58 5.97 -11.03
C HIS A 137 -9.59 4.82 -11.28
N VAL A 138 -10.04 3.78 -11.98
CA VAL A 138 -9.29 2.52 -12.13
C VAL A 138 -7.86 2.72 -12.67
N VAL A 139 -7.64 3.69 -13.56
CA VAL A 139 -6.30 4.03 -14.09
C VAL A 139 -5.38 4.52 -12.97
N GLU A 140 -5.86 5.39 -12.09
CA GLU A 140 -5.10 5.88 -10.93
C GLU A 140 -4.90 4.78 -9.88
N VAL A 141 -5.87 3.86 -9.72
CA VAL A 141 -5.72 2.68 -8.88
C VAL A 141 -4.59 1.78 -9.39
N LEU A 142 -4.53 1.52 -10.71
CA LEU A 142 -3.46 0.72 -11.31
C LEU A 142 -2.08 1.36 -11.10
N ARG A 143 -1.94 2.67 -11.34
CA ARG A 143 -0.70 3.41 -11.05
C ARG A 143 -0.31 3.31 -9.58
N LEU A 144 -1.28 3.46 -8.67
CA LEU A 144 -1.06 3.30 -7.24
C LEU A 144 -0.60 1.89 -6.90
N TRP A 145 -1.18 0.86 -7.53
CA TRP A 145 -0.82 -0.53 -7.30
C TRP A 145 0.58 -0.85 -7.79
N ASP A 146 1.01 -0.31 -8.93
CA ASP A 146 2.41 -0.40 -9.39
C ASP A 146 3.37 0.12 -8.30
N MET A 147 3.06 1.29 -7.72
CA MET A 147 3.86 1.89 -6.66
C MET A 147 3.81 1.09 -5.36
N ILE A 148 2.63 0.58 -4.95
CA ILE A 148 2.47 -0.25 -3.75
C ILE A 148 3.26 -1.54 -3.87
N PHE A 149 3.16 -2.25 -5.00
CA PHE A 149 3.83 -3.54 -5.16
C PHE A 149 5.32 -3.39 -5.41
N ALA A 150 5.77 -2.36 -6.13
CA ALA A 150 7.19 -2.04 -6.23
C ALA A 150 7.80 -1.71 -4.86
N ASP A 151 7.11 -0.90 -4.05
CA ASP A 151 7.54 -0.57 -2.68
C ASP A 151 7.58 -1.82 -1.78
N ALA A 152 6.56 -2.67 -1.85
CA ALA A 152 6.51 -3.93 -1.11
C ALA A 152 7.63 -4.89 -1.51
N TYR A 153 7.93 -4.99 -2.81
CA TYR A 153 9.05 -5.77 -3.31
C TYR A 153 10.38 -5.25 -2.77
N LEU A 154 10.64 -3.94 -2.87
CA LEU A 154 11.85 -3.32 -2.35
C LEU A 154 11.99 -3.52 -0.83
N HIS A 155 10.90 -3.31 -0.08
CA HIS A 155 10.87 -3.56 1.36
C HIS A 155 11.20 -5.02 1.68
N TRP A 156 10.61 -5.97 0.95
CA TRP A 156 10.86 -7.40 1.10
C TRP A 156 12.32 -7.74 0.79
N THR A 157 12.92 -7.18 -0.27
CA THR A 157 14.33 -7.44 -0.59
C THR A 157 15.30 -6.89 0.47
N ALA A 158 14.92 -5.81 1.17
CA ALA A 158 15.74 -5.20 2.20
C ALA A 158 15.61 -5.88 3.58
N THR A 159 14.41 -6.35 3.91
CA THR A 159 14.08 -6.83 5.28
C THR A 159 13.81 -8.33 5.37
N GLY A 160 13.55 -9.00 4.24
CA GLY A 160 13.04 -10.37 4.18
C GLY A 160 11.55 -10.49 4.51
N GLU A 161 10.89 -9.42 4.96
CA GLU A 161 9.48 -9.41 5.34
C GLU A 161 8.60 -8.79 4.24
N MET A 162 7.62 -9.55 3.77
CA MET A 162 6.63 -9.03 2.83
C MET A 162 5.51 -8.32 3.59
N SER A 163 5.42 -7.01 3.38
CA SER A 163 4.36 -6.16 3.93
C SER A 163 4.03 -5.04 2.93
N LEU A 164 2.93 -4.34 3.16
CA LEU A 164 2.49 -3.22 2.31
C LEU A 164 2.58 -1.91 3.09
N PRO A 165 3.78 -1.43 3.48
CA PRO A 165 3.90 -0.26 4.35
C PRO A 165 3.35 1.01 3.69
N LEU A 166 3.55 1.18 2.38
CA LEU A 166 3.03 2.33 1.63
C LEU A 166 1.50 2.50 1.76
N VAL A 167 0.74 1.41 1.88
CA VAL A 167 -0.72 1.48 2.08
C VAL A 167 -1.08 2.25 3.36
N ASN A 168 -0.29 2.12 4.43
CA ASN A 168 -0.55 2.82 5.69
C ASN A 168 -0.36 4.33 5.53
N TYR A 169 0.79 4.72 4.96
CA TYR A 169 1.11 6.13 4.72
C TYR A 169 0.26 6.76 3.64
N MET A 170 -0.23 5.98 2.68
CA MET A 170 -1.20 6.43 1.68
C MET A 170 -2.51 6.84 2.35
N ALA A 171 -3.01 6.05 3.31
CA ALA A 171 -4.20 6.40 4.06
C ALA A 171 -4.04 7.72 4.85
N VAL A 172 -2.90 7.91 5.53
CA VAL A 172 -2.58 9.19 6.21
C VAL A 172 -2.51 10.34 5.21
N SER A 173 -1.82 10.13 4.08
CA SER A 173 -1.71 11.14 3.02
C SER A 173 -3.08 11.59 2.49
N MET A 174 -4.01 10.65 2.34
CA MET A 174 -5.39 10.94 1.94
C MET A 174 -6.17 11.71 3.01
N ILE A 175 -6.02 11.37 4.30
CA ILE A 175 -6.64 12.13 5.40
C ILE A 175 -6.13 13.58 5.39
N LEU A 176 -4.82 13.78 5.27
CA LEU A 176 -4.20 15.11 5.24
C LEU A 176 -4.64 15.95 4.03
N GLN A 177 -4.89 15.33 2.89
CA GLN A 177 -5.38 16.03 1.70
C GLN A 177 -6.72 16.76 1.96
N VAL A 178 -7.58 16.20 2.80
CA VAL A 178 -8.89 16.78 3.15
C VAL A 178 -8.89 17.47 4.50
N ARG A 179 -7.71 17.67 5.11
CA ARG A 179 -7.51 18.29 6.43
C ARG A 179 -8.38 19.52 6.64
N GLY A 180 -8.37 20.46 5.69
CA GLY A 180 -9.10 21.72 5.82
C GLY A 180 -10.59 21.53 6.09
N THR A 181 -11.24 20.56 5.43
CA THR A 181 -12.65 20.24 5.69
C THR A 181 -12.82 19.54 7.05
N LEU A 182 -11.91 18.62 7.39
CA LEU A 182 -11.99 17.87 8.63
C LEU A 182 -11.89 18.77 9.86
N MET A 183 -10.94 19.72 9.86
CA MET A 183 -10.74 20.66 10.96
C MET A 183 -11.96 21.54 11.26
N SER A 184 -12.76 21.86 10.22
CA SER A 184 -14.00 22.62 10.38
C SER A 184 -15.23 21.78 10.72
N GLY A 185 -15.13 20.46 10.58
CA GLY A 185 -16.26 19.54 10.65
C GLY A 185 -16.48 18.93 12.03
N ASP A 186 -17.72 18.59 12.33
CA ASP A 186 -18.08 17.70 13.44
C ASP A 186 -17.94 16.22 13.02
N ASN A 187 -18.37 15.29 13.88
CA ASN A 187 -18.34 13.85 13.59
C ASN A 187 -18.97 13.49 12.24
N THR A 188 -20.17 14.03 11.98
CA THR A 188 -20.97 13.67 10.79
C THR A 188 -20.33 14.25 9.54
N ALA A 189 -19.92 15.52 9.57
CA ALA A 189 -19.25 16.16 8.44
C ALA A 189 -17.92 15.46 8.10
N CYS A 190 -17.13 15.11 9.11
CA CYS A 190 -15.87 14.39 8.92
C CYS A 190 -16.10 13.00 8.30
N LEU A 191 -17.02 12.22 8.85
CA LEU A 191 -17.34 10.88 8.33
C LEU A 191 -17.90 10.96 6.91
N GLN A 192 -18.80 11.90 6.62
CA GLN A 192 -19.31 12.08 5.26
C GLN A 192 -18.19 12.39 4.27
N ARG A 193 -17.24 13.27 4.63
CA ARG A 193 -16.09 13.60 3.78
C ARG A 193 -15.16 12.42 3.57
N LEU A 194 -14.89 11.62 4.61
CA LEU A 194 -13.99 10.46 4.53
C LEU A 194 -14.62 9.28 3.79
N MET A 195 -15.92 9.04 3.99
CA MET A 195 -16.65 7.95 3.32
C MET A 195 -16.96 8.25 1.85
N ARG A 196 -17.07 9.54 1.52
CA ARG A 196 -17.23 10.05 0.15
C ARG A 196 -16.03 10.91 -0.20
N TYR A 197 -14.88 10.25 -0.33
CA TYR A 197 -13.64 10.91 -0.62
C TYR A 197 -13.73 11.70 -1.95
N PRO A 198 -13.16 12.92 -2.04
CA PRO A 198 -13.13 13.66 -3.29
C PRO A 198 -12.45 12.87 -4.40
N PRO A 199 -12.86 13.03 -5.67
CA PRO A 199 -12.15 12.41 -6.80
C PRO A 199 -10.66 12.72 -6.77
N VAL A 200 -9.85 11.72 -7.07
CA VAL A 200 -8.39 11.83 -7.20
C VAL A 200 -8.05 11.68 -8.68
N ASP A 201 -7.70 12.79 -9.33
CA ASP A 201 -7.33 12.81 -10.75
C ASP A 201 -5.89 12.34 -10.98
N HIS A 202 -5.00 12.63 -10.02
CA HIS A 202 -3.58 12.29 -10.05
C HIS A 202 -3.15 11.73 -8.70
N VAL A 203 -2.70 10.49 -8.67
CA VAL A 203 -2.32 9.81 -7.43
C VAL A 203 -0.90 10.17 -6.96
N GLU A 204 -0.03 10.64 -7.86
CA GLU A 204 1.39 10.91 -7.61
C GLU A 204 1.64 11.90 -6.46
N PRO A 205 0.89 13.02 -6.31
CA PRO A 205 1.08 13.92 -5.17
C PRO A 205 0.78 13.26 -3.82
N LEU A 206 -0.22 12.37 -3.78
CA LEU A 206 -0.59 11.64 -2.57
C LEU A 206 0.48 10.60 -2.24
N VAL A 207 0.98 9.86 -3.24
CA VAL A 207 2.08 8.90 -3.03
C VAL A 207 3.36 9.62 -2.62
N GLY A 208 3.70 10.74 -3.26
CA GLY A 208 4.87 11.54 -2.89
C GLY A 208 4.80 12.04 -1.44
N ARG A 209 3.62 12.46 -0.97
CA ARG A 209 3.40 12.78 0.45
C ARG A 209 3.53 11.54 1.33
N ALA A 210 2.94 10.40 0.96
CA ALA A 210 3.03 9.15 1.72
C ALA A 210 4.49 8.69 1.90
N LEU A 211 5.29 8.76 0.84
CA LEU A 211 6.72 8.43 0.88
C LEU A 211 7.51 9.38 1.79
N ARG A 212 7.23 10.68 1.74
CA ARG A 212 7.85 11.67 2.65
C ARG A 212 7.46 11.45 4.11
N LEU A 213 6.22 11.07 4.40
CA LEU A 213 5.78 10.76 5.76
C LEU A 213 6.55 9.56 6.33
N ARG A 214 6.86 8.56 5.49
CA ARG A 214 7.61 7.37 5.91
C ARG A 214 9.12 7.60 6.03
N ASP A 215 9.74 8.13 4.98
CA ASP A 215 11.21 8.14 4.83
C ASP A 215 11.80 9.56 5.01
N GLY A 216 10.97 10.56 5.31
CA GLY A 216 11.36 11.98 5.31
C GLY A 216 11.68 12.52 3.92
N GLU A 217 12.37 13.67 3.86
CA GLU A 217 12.76 14.31 2.58
C GLU A 217 13.70 13.47 1.70
N LYS A 218 14.28 12.38 2.24
CA LYS A 218 15.15 11.47 1.48
C LYS A 218 14.37 10.57 0.51
N ALA A 219 13.04 10.49 0.64
CA ALA A 219 12.18 9.56 -0.09
C ALA A 219 12.12 9.78 -1.61
N LEU A 220 12.28 11.03 -2.07
CA LEU A 220 12.10 11.41 -3.48
C LEU A 220 13.36 11.16 -4.33
N ARG A 221 14.42 10.60 -3.76
CA ARG A 221 15.61 10.25 -4.52
C ARG A 221 15.35 8.95 -5.30
N PRO A 222 15.62 8.91 -6.62
CA PRO A 222 15.50 7.68 -7.40
C PRO A 222 16.30 6.57 -6.73
N ARG A 223 15.61 5.53 -6.23
CA ARG A 223 16.24 4.30 -5.75
C ARG A 223 16.62 3.46 -6.96
N ILE A 224 17.54 3.97 -7.79
CA ILE A 224 18.16 3.15 -8.82
C ILE A 224 18.98 2.10 -8.05
N VAL A 225 18.68 0.83 -8.29
CA VAL A 225 19.52 -0.28 -7.84
C VAL A 225 20.88 -0.04 -8.47
N SER A 226 21.83 0.46 -7.68
CA SER A 226 23.23 0.38 -8.07
C SER A 226 23.53 -1.11 -8.12
N GLU A 227 23.81 -1.65 -9.29
CA GLU A 227 24.57 -2.89 -9.42
C GLU A 227 25.97 -2.63 -8.82
N ALA A 228 26.06 -2.56 -7.50
CA ALA A 228 27.31 -2.51 -6.77
C ALA A 228 27.77 -3.97 -6.54
N GLY A 229 28.03 -4.63 -7.66
CA GLY A 229 28.74 -5.89 -7.79
C GLY A 229 29.80 -5.77 -8.89
N GLY A 230 30.54 -4.66 -8.90
CA GLY A 230 31.60 -4.39 -9.86
C GLY A 230 32.69 -3.55 -9.21
N GLY A 231 33.58 -4.22 -8.48
CA GLY A 231 34.77 -3.59 -7.93
C GLY A 231 35.69 -3.08 -9.05
N GLY A 232 36.20 -1.86 -8.87
CA GLY A 232 37.41 -1.38 -9.54
C GLY A 232 37.18 -0.58 -10.82
N ALA A 233 36.75 0.68 -10.70
CA ALA A 233 36.86 1.64 -11.81
C ALA A 233 37.20 3.08 -11.38
N ASP A 234 37.75 3.29 -10.18
CA ASP A 234 38.12 4.63 -9.70
C ASP A 234 39.64 4.83 -9.46
N SER A 235 40.46 3.80 -9.71
CA SER A 235 41.93 3.92 -9.69
C SER A 235 42.54 4.20 -11.06
N SER A 236 41.87 3.81 -12.16
CA SER A 236 42.44 3.93 -13.51
C SER A 236 42.30 5.33 -14.14
N VAL A 237 41.38 6.16 -13.66
CA VAL A 237 41.20 7.53 -14.19
C VAL A 237 42.21 8.51 -13.61
N ARG A 238 42.71 8.26 -12.38
CA ARG A 238 43.77 9.09 -11.77
C ARG A 238 45.15 8.84 -12.36
N GLU A 239 45.49 7.59 -12.68
CA GLU A 239 46.81 7.23 -13.22
C GLU A 239 47.01 7.70 -14.68
N VAL A 240 45.93 7.81 -15.46
CA VAL A 240 46.00 8.30 -16.85
C VAL A 240 46.17 9.82 -16.92
N ASN A 241 45.63 10.57 -15.95
CA ASN A 241 45.76 12.03 -15.91
C ASN A 241 47.13 12.50 -15.39
N GLU A 242 47.80 11.73 -14.53
CA GLU A 242 49.17 12.07 -14.10
C GLU A 242 50.20 11.79 -15.20
N LYS A 243 50.03 10.73 -16.00
CA LYS A 243 50.92 10.44 -17.14
C LYS A 243 50.78 11.45 -18.29
N LYS A 244 49.58 12.01 -18.54
CA LYS A 244 49.43 13.09 -19.53
C LYS A 244 50.10 14.39 -19.12
N LYS A 245 50.03 14.77 -17.85
CA LYS A 245 50.70 15.98 -17.33
C LYS A 245 52.23 15.88 -17.31
N ALA A 246 52.80 14.67 -17.21
CA ALA A 246 54.24 14.48 -17.24
C ALA A 246 54.84 14.58 -18.66
N VAL A 247 54.06 14.25 -19.70
CA VAL A 247 54.53 14.31 -21.10
C VAL A 247 54.48 15.75 -21.64
N GLU A 248 53.49 16.55 -21.27
CA GLU A 248 53.37 17.96 -21.70
C GLU A 248 54.37 18.91 -21.00
N ALA A 249 55.09 18.46 -19.97
CA ALA A 249 56.11 19.24 -19.27
C ALA A 249 57.55 18.97 -19.77
N SER A 250 57.72 18.11 -20.78
CA SER A 250 59.03 17.75 -21.36
C SER A 250 59.15 18.03 -22.87
N GLU A 251 58.25 18.83 -23.44
CA GLU A 251 58.43 19.48 -24.77
C GLU A 251 58.73 20.98 -24.62
#